data_AF-A0A920S480-F1
#
_entry.id   AF-A0A920S480-F1
#
_cell.length_a   1.000
_cell.length_b   1.000
_cell.length_c   1.000
_cell.angle_alpha   90.00
_cell.angle_beta   90.00
_cell.angle_gamma   90.00
#
_symmetry.space_group_name_H-M   'P 1'
#
loop_
_entity.id
_entity.type
_entity.pdbx_description
1 polymer ?
#
loop_
_entity_poly.entity_id
_entity_poly.type
_entity_poly.pdbx_seq_one_letter_code
_entity_poly.pdbx_strand_id
1 'polypeptide(L)'
;MFFTMPTTFNSPIFWRAGCCAPLFPGIIPVASAAQIKKFSTMCGATLPNKFVSRLDSLGDDAEAVREYGIEYATGQCRELLERGAPGLHFYTLNKSKSVLRILDNLGLG
;
A
#
# COMPACT_ATOMS: atom_id res chain seq x y z
N MET A 1 -2.18 -0.55 7.14
CA MET A 1 -1.59 -1.12 5.91
C MET A 1 -2.72 -1.68 5.07
N PHE A 2 -3.05 -1.04 3.96
CA PHE A 2 -4.20 -1.40 3.14
C PHE A 2 -3.79 -2.32 1.98
N PHE A 3 -4.31 -3.54 1.96
CA PHE A 3 -4.15 -4.44 0.80
C PHE A 3 -5.46 -4.76 0.08
N THR A 4 -6.60 -4.69 0.77
CA THR A 4 -7.94 -4.90 0.18
C THR A 4 -9.05 -4.20 0.98
N MET A 5 -9.03 -2.88 1.11
CA MET A 5 -10.15 -2.14 1.74
C MET A 5 -10.33 -0.79 1.05
N PRO A 6 -11.07 -0.73 -0.07
CA PRO A 6 -11.18 0.49 -0.89
C PRO A 6 -12.09 1.59 -0.33
N THR A 7 -12.73 1.40 0.84
CA THR A 7 -13.91 2.18 1.25
C THR A 7 -13.90 2.74 2.67
N THR A 8 -12.87 2.49 3.49
CA THR A 8 -12.92 2.90 4.90
C THR A 8 -12.73 4.41 5.11
N PHE A 9 -11.92 5.09 4.29
CA PHE A 9 -11.63 6.51 4.52
C PHE A 9 -12.80 7.45 4.17
N ASN A 10 -13.76 6.99 3.35
CA ASN A 10 -15.00 7.71 3.04
C ASN A 10 -16.25 6.99 3.60
N SER A 11 -16.06 6.17 4.64
CA SER A 11 -17.16 5.38 5.19
C SER A 11 -18.11 6.26 6.02
N PRO A 12 -19.42 6.25 5.73
CA PRO A 12 -20.39 7.05 6.49
C PRO A 12 -20.47 6.67 7.97
N ILE A 13 -19.95 5.50 8.35
CA ILE A 13 -20.00 5.00 9.73
C ILE A 13 -19.26 5.93 10.71
N PHE A 14 -18.14 6.50 10.27
CA PHE A 14 -17.32 7.37 11.11
C PHE A 14 -18.02 8.71 11.31
N TRP A 15 -18.70 9.22 10.27
CA TRP A 15 -19.35 10.53 10.31
C TRP A 15 -20.60 10.45 11.20
N ARG A 16 -21.32 9.33 11.11
CA ARG A 16 -22.45 8.99 12.00
C ARG A 16 -22.02 8.81 13.46
N ALA A 17 -20.76 8.43 13.70
CA ALA A 17 -20.19 8.35 15.04
C ALA A 17 -19.62 9.69 15.56
N GLY A 18 -19.73 10.78 14.79
CA GLY A 18 -19.23 12.11 15.18
C GLY A 18 -17.74 12.33 14.92
N CYS A 19 -17.04 11.41 14.25
CA CYS A 19 -15.65 11.59 13.86
C CYS A 19 -15.56 12.44 12.58
N CYS A 20 -15.19 13.71 12.70
CA CYS A 20 -15.03 14.61 11.54
C CYS A 20 -13.57 14.74 11.05
N ALA A 21 -12.62 14.06 11.67
CA ALA A 21 -11.20 14.15 11.31
C ALA A 21 -10.91 13.41 9.98
N PRO A 22 -10.03 13.94 9.11
CA PRO A 22 -9.64 13.29 7.87
C PRO A 22 -8.86 12.00 8.15
N LEU A 23 -9.18 10.94 7.41
CA LEU A 23 -8.52 9.64 7.50
C LEU A 23 -7.47 9.48 6.41
N PHE A 24 -6.22 9.24 6.80
CA PHE A 24 -5.10 9.05 5.87
C PHE A 24 -4.80 7.56 5.65
N PRO A 25 -4.88 7.05 4.41
CA PRO A 25 -4.49 5.68 4.11
C PRO A 25 -2.99 5.44 4.31
N GLY A 26 -2.67 4.39 5.06
CA GLY A 26 -1.31 3.93 5.32
C GLY A 26 -0.82 2.89 4.31
N ILE A 27 0.25 3.21 3.59
CA ILE A 27 0.87 2.43 2.52
C ILE A 27 2.21 1.86 2.96
N ILE A 28 2.43 0.57 2.71
CA ILE A 28 3.72 -0.08 2.96
C ILE A 28 4.21 -0.68 1.64
N PRO A 29 5.25 -0.11 1.02
CA PRO A 29 5.85 -0.66 -0.19
C PRO A 29 6.44 -2.04 0.08
N VAL A 30 6.19 -2.99 -0.81
CA VAL A 30 6.73 -4.34 -0.66
C VAL A 30 8.19 -4.36 -1.05
N ALA A 31 9.06 -4.69 -0.10
CA ALA A 31 10.48 -4.87 -0.33
C ALA A 31 10.90 -6.35 -0.39
N SER A 32 10.08 -7.27 0.14
CA SER A 32 10.31 -8.71 0.01
C SER A 32 9.02 -9.53 0.19
N ALA A 33 8.95 -10.69 -0.48
CA ALA A 33 7.82 -11.62 -0.39
C ALA A 33 7.66 -12.19 1.03
N ALA A 34 8.76 -12.46 1.73
CA ALA A 34 8.72 -12.95 3.11
C ALA A 34 8.17 -11.88 4.08
N GLN A 35 8.57 -10.62 3.90
CA GLN A 35 8.15 -9.52 4.76
C GLN A 35 6.66 -9.22 4.61
N ILE A 36 6.15 -9.21 3.38
CA ILE A 36 4.74 -8.92 3.13
C ILE A 36 3.81 -10.02 3.66
N LYS A 37 4.20 -11.30 3.53
CA LYS A 37 3.44 -12.42 4.11
C LYS A 37 3.38 -12.32 5.63
N LYS A 38 4.50 -12.00 6.30
CA LYS A 38 4.54 -11.77 7.75
C LYS A 38 3.63 -10.61 8.19
N PHE A 39 3.69 -9.48 7.50
CA PHE A 39 2.83 -8.33 7.83
C PHE A 39 1.35 -8.64 7.61
N SER A 40 1.00 -9.35 6.54
CA SER A 40 -0.36 -9.81 6.28
C SER A 40 -0.91 -10.67 7.42
N THR A 41 -0.14 -11.66 7.89
CA THR A 41 -0.51 -12.50 9.03
C THR A 41 -0.66 -11.69 10.32
N MET A 42 0.26 -10.78 10.61
CA MET A 42 0.27 -10.00 11.84
C MET A 42 -0.87 -8.97 11.90
N CYS A 43 -1.19 -8.32 10.78
CA CYS A 43 -2.23 -7.30 10.72
C CYS A 43 -3.62 -7.85 10.39
N GLY A 44 -3.74 -9.17 10.15
CA GLY A 44 -4.99 -9.78 9.66
C GLY A 44 -5.43 -9.27 8.29
N ALA A 45 -4.50 -8.67 7.52
CA ALA A 45 -4.79 -8.09 6.22
C ALA A 45 -4.70 -9.17 5.14
N THR A 46 -5.73 -9.31 4.31
CA THR A 46 -5.72 -10.25 3.18
C THR A 46 -4.93 -9.67 2.02
N LEU A 47 -3.97 -10.43 1.49
CA LEU A 47 -3.29 -10.11 0.25
C LEU A 47 -4.06 -10.70 -0.94
N PRO A 48 -4.27 -9.96 -2.04
CA PRO A 48 -4.88 -10.53 -3.23
C PRO A 48 -4.07 -11.72 -3.77
N ASN A 49 -4.75 -12.81 -4.12
CA ASN A 49 -4.09 -14.02 -4.64
C ASN A 49 -3.18 -13.72 -5.85
N LYS A 50 -3.65 -12.88 -6.79
CA LYS A 50 -2.85 -12.46 -7.95
C LYS A 50 -1.54 -11.78 -7.54
N PHE A 51 -1.58 -10.97 -6.48
CA PHE A 51 -0.41 -10.28 -5.97
C PHE A 51 0.61 -11.26 -5.37
N VAL A 52 0.12 -12.20 -4.54
CA VAL A 52 0.96 -13.23 -3.93
C VAL A 52 1.56 -14.18 -4.98
N SER A 53 0.76 -14.65 -5.94
CA SER A 53 1.24 -15.54 -7.00
C SER A 53 2.33 -14.88 -7.85
N ARG A 54 2.19 -13.58 -8.13
CA ARG A 54 3.23 -12.84 -8.87
C ARG A 54 4.50 -12.69 -8.05
N LEU A 55 4.40 -12.35 -6.76
CA LEU A 55 5.56 -12.30 -5.87
C LEU A 55 6.29 -13.64 -5.79
N ASP A 56 5.54 -14.74 -5.65
CA ASP A 56 6.12 -16.08 -5.57
C ASP A 56 6.81 -16.49 -6.88
N SER A 57 6.29 -16.04 -8.04
CA SER A 57 6.93 -16.28 -9.34
C SER A 57 8.25 -15.53 -9.55
N LEU A 58 8.50 -14.45 -8.80
CA LEU A 58 9.74 -13.68 -8.87
C LEU A 58 10.86 -14.31 -8.02
N GLY A 59 10.53 -15.23 -7.11
CA GLY A 59 11.49 -15.99 -6.32
C GLY A 59 12.43 -15.10 -5.49
N ASP A 60 13.73 -15.36 -5.61
CA ASP A 60 14.80 -14.69 -4.84
C ASP A 60 15.37 -13.44 -5.55
N ASP A 61 14.80 -13.02 -6.69
CA ASP A 61 15.17 -11.77 -7.34
C ASP A 61 14.64 -10.58 -6.53
N ALA A 62 15.45 -10.15 -5.57
CA ALA A 62 15.11 -9.06 -4.66
C ALA A 62 14.81 -7.74 -5.39
N GLU A 63 15.45 -7.50 -6.52
CA GLU A 63 15.25 -6.28 -7.30
C GLU A 63 13.92 -6.35 -8.05
N ALA A 64 13.63 -7.47 -8.71
CA ALA A 64 12.35 -7.65 -9.39
C ALA A 64 11.15 -7.64 -8.42
N VAL A 65 11.30 -8.25 -7.23
CA VAL A 65 10.29 -8.20 -6.16
C VAL A 65 10.04 -6.77 -5.69
N ARG A 66 11.12 -5.98 -5.53
CA ARG A 66 11.05 -4.59 -5.09
C ARG A 66 10.40 -3.70 -6.15
N GLU A 67 10.76 -3.85 -7.43
CA GLU A 67 10.13 -3.12 -8.54
C GLU A 67 8.62 -3.45 -8.63
N TYR A 68 8.26 -4.74 -8.57
CA TYR A 68 6.85 -5.14 -8.57
C TYR A 68 6.08 -4.57 -7.36
N GLY A 69 6.71 -4.55 -6.19
CA GLY A 69 6.15 -3.93 -4.99
C GLY A 69 5.93 -2.42 -5.13
N ILE A 70 6.84 -1.72 -5.80
CA ILE A 70 6.74 -0.29 -6.11
C ILE A 70 5.60 -0.03 -7.10
N GLU A 71 5.51 -0.79 -8.19
CA GLU A 71 4.44 -0.66 -9.19
C GLU A 71 3.06 -0.90 -8.57
N TYR A 72 2.93 -1.98 -7.78
CA TYR A 72 1.68 -2.30 -7.11
C TYR A 72 1.27 -1.19 -6.13
N ALA A 73 2.20 -0.73 -5.29
CA ALA A 73 1.92 0.36 -4.34
C ALA A 73 1.59 1.68 -5.07
N THR A 74 2.25 1.97 -6.20
CA THR A 74 1.95 3.14 -7.04
C THR A 74 0.51 3.09 -7.54
N GLY A 75 0.05 1.93 -8.05
CA GLY A 75 -1.33 1.73 -8.49
C GLY A 75 -2.34 1.94 -7.36
N GLN A 76 -2.06 1.38 -6.17
CA GLN A 76 -2.91 1.59 -4.99
C GLN A 76 -2.98 3.07 -4.57
N CYS A 77 -1.85 3.77 -4.55
CA CYS A 77 -1.79 5.18 -4.20
C CYS A 77 -2.59 6.03 -5.18
N ARG A 78 -2.46 5.75 -6.48
CA ARG A 78 -3.22 6.43 -7.54
C ARG A 78 -4.72 6.25 -7.34
N GLU A 79 -5.18 5.02 -7.14
CA GLU A 79 -6.59 4.72 -6.89
C GLU A 79 -7.13 5.44 -5.64
N LEU A 80 -6.34 5.49 -4.56
CA LEU A 80 -6.73 6.18 -3.32
C LEU A 80 -6.87 7.69 -3.52
N LEU A 81 -5.93 8.31 -4.22
CA LEU A 81 -5.96 9.73 -4.55
C LEU A 81 -7.16 10.05 -5.46
N GLU A 82 -7.40 9.24 -6.50
CA GLU A 82 -8.55 9.38 -7.41
C GLU A 82 -9.90 9.25 -6.67
N ARG A 83 -9.95 8.42 -5.62
CA ARG A 83 -11.13 8.28 -4.75
C ARG A 83 -11.27 9.37 -3.69
N GLY A 84 -10.40 10.38 -3.70
CA GLY A 84 -10.49 11.54 -2.81
C GLY A 84 -9.81 11.38 -1.45
N ALA A 85 -8.81 10.49 -1.33
CA ALA A 85 -7.99 10.44 -0.12
C ALA A 85 -7.31 11.82 0.10
N PRO A 86 -7.35 12.39 1.32
CA PRO A 86 -6.78 13.71 1.62
C PRO A 86 -5.25 13.75 1.56
N GLY A 87 -4.60 12.59 1.56
CA GLY A 87 -3.16 12.41 1.48
C GLY A 87 -2.78 10.94 1.67
N LEU A 88 -1.49 10.64 1.62
CA LEU A 88 -0.96 9.28 1.76
C LEU A 88 0.05 9.24 2.92
N HIS A 89 0.00 8.18 3.74
CA HIS A 89 0.98 7.95 4.81
C HIS A 89 1.85 6.75 4.48
N PHE A 90 3.15 6.96 4.26
CA PHE A 90 4.08 5.88 3.89
C PHE A 90 4.84 5.33 5.09
N TYR A 91 4.80 4.01 5.28
CA TYR A 91 5.74 3.32 6.17
C TYR A 91 7.00 2.95 5.39
N THR A 92 8.04 3.76 5.55
CA THR A 92 9.31 3.60 4.82
C THR A 92 10.15 2.42 5.33
N LEU A 93 9.96 1.99 6.58
CA LEU A 93 10.76 0.92 7.22
C LEU A 93 12.28 1.17 7.08
N ASN A 94 12.72 2.42 7.27
CA ASN A 94 14.09 2.89 7.09
C ASN A 94 14.65 2.74 5.65
N LYS A 95 13.77 2.56 4.65
CA LYS A 95 14.12 2.44 3.23
C LYS A 95 13.37 3.49 2.39
N SER A 96 14.02 4.60 2.07
CA SER A 96 13.41 5.70 1.32
C SER A 96 13.26 5.42 -0.18
N LYS A 97 14.15 4.62 -0.78
CA LYS A 97 14.21 4.40 -2.24
C LYS A 97 12.86 4.00 -2.86
N SER A 98 12.16 3.05 -2.26
CA SER A 98 10.86 2.59 -2.77
C SER A 98 9.79 3.68 -2.68
N VAL A 99 9.79 4.47 -1.61
CA VAL A 99 8.81 5.56 -1.42
C VAL A 99 9.07 6.71 -2.39
N LEU A 100 10.33 7.12 -2.54
CA LEU A 100 10.71 8.17 -3.51
C LEU A 100 10.29 7.77 -4.93
N ARG A 101 10.56 6.53 -5.33
CA ARG A 101 10.14 6.03 -6.65
C ARG A 101 8.62 6.03 -6.83
N ILE A 102 7.85 5.72 -5.78
CA ILE A 102 6.38 5.81 -5.81
C ILE A 102 5.95 7.28 -5.99
N LEU A 103 6.56 8.22 -5.27
CA LEU A 103 6.25 9.64 -5.40
C LEU A 103 6.58 10.17 -6.81
N ASP A 104 7.72 9.80 -7.36
CA ASP A 104 8.11 10.13 -8.74
C ASP A 104 7.07 9.61 -9.75
N ASN A 105 6.65 8.34 -9.60
CA ASN A 105 5.64 7.72 -10.46
C ASN A 105 4.26 8.39 -10.36
N LEU A 106 3.97 9.03 -9.24
CA LEU A 106 2.73 9.78 -8.99
C LEU A 106 2.84 11.26 -9.42
N GLY A 107 4.03 11.73 -9.83
CA GLY A 107 4.28 13.14 -10.14
C GLY A 107 4.28 14.05 -8.91
N LEU A 108 4.63 13.50 -7.74
CA LEU A 108 4.65 14.20 -6.45
C LEU A 108 6.08 14.40 -5.90
N GLY A 109 7.10 13.98 -6.66
CA GLY A 109 8.53 14.02 -6.31
C GLY A 109 9.27 15.20 -6.91
#